data_AF-A0A2J8PT90-F1
#
_entry.id   AF-A0A2J8PT90-F1
#
_cell.length_a   1.000
_cell.length_b   1.000
_cell.length_c   1.000
_cell.angle_alpha   90.00
_cell.angle_beta   90.00
_cell.angle_gamma   90.00
#
_symmetry.space_group_name_H-M   'P 1'
#
loop_
_entity.id
_entity.type
_entity.pdbx_description
1 polymer ?
#
loop_
_entity_poly.entity_id
_entity_poly.type
_entity_poly.pdbx_seq_one_letter_code
_entity_poly.pdbx_strand_id
1 'polypeptide(L)'
;MLKKKQSNGYYHCESSIVIGKKPIGIRDLINEALHRETMGLKSKVKQIKELLLKPETQAKIRRELFEGRLINNSNSANDVDFSTTLT
;
A
#
# COMPACT_ATOMS: atom_id res chain seq x y z
N MET A 1 -42.60 -28.56 -18.37
CA MET A 1 -42.16 -28.60 -16.96
C MET A 1 -42.00 -30.05 -16.48
N LEU A 2 -41.16 -30.83 -17.16
CA LEU A 2 -41.07 -32.30 -16.96
C LEU A 2 -39.95 -32.72 -16.01
N LYS A 3 -39.05 -31.81 -15.65
CA LYS A 3 -37.93 -32.10 -14.76
C LYS A 3 -38.43 -32.29 -13.33
N LYS A 4 -37.83 -33.23 -12.60
CA LYS A 4 -38.14 -33.50 -11.20
C LYS A 4 -37.97 -32.22 -10.38
N LYS A 5 -38.93 -31.94 -9.50
CA LYS A 5 -38.84 -30.82 -8.56
C LYS A 5 -37.63 -30.99 -7.61
N GLN A 6 -37.13 -29.87 -7.12
CA GLN A 6 -36.10 -29.82 -6.08
C GLN A 6 -36.64 -30.40 -4.75
N SER A 7 -35.74 -30.72 -3.81
CA SER A 7 -36.12 -31.24 -2.48
C SER A 7 -36.98 -30.27 -1.66
N ASN A 8 -36.87 -28.97 -1.93
CA ASN A 8 -37.68 -27.92 -1.32
C ASN A 8 -39.06 -27.72 -2.00
N GLY A 9 -39.42 -28.56 -2.98
CA GLY A 9 -40.71 -28.51 -3.68
C GLY A 9 -40.81 -27.51 -4.85
N TYR A 10 -39.77 -26.72 -5.10
CA TYR A 10 -39.71 -25.78 -6.23
C TYR A 10 -39.40 -26.50 -7.56
N TYR A 11 -39.77 -25.86 -8.67
CA TYR A 11 -39.43 -26.36 -10.00
C TYR A 11 -37.91 -26.39 -10.23
N HIS A 12 -37.47 -27.34 -11.06
CA HIS A 12 -36.10 -27.38 -11.54
C HIS A 12 -35.76 -26.08 -12.27
N CYS A 13 -34.63 -25.47 -11.92
CA CYS A 13 -34.16 -24.19 -12.43
C CYS A 13 -32.75 -24.39 -12.99
N GLU A 14 -32.55 -24.15 -14.30
CA GLU A 14 -31.22 -24.26 -14.93
C GLU A 14 -30.34 -23.04 -14.61
N SER A 15 -30.96 -21.86 -14.56
CA SER A 15 -30.29 -20.60 -14.32
C SER A 15 -31.25 -19.62 -13.64
N SER A 16 -30.67 -18.74 -12.84
CA SER A 16 -31.40 -17.65 -12.20
C SER A 16 -30.61 -16.36 -12.35
N ILE A 17 -31.34 -15.24 -12.37
CA ILE A 17 -30.77 -13.91 -12.28
C ILE A 17 -31.34 -13.23 -11.04
N VAL A 18 -30.49 -12.50 -10.33
CA VAL A 18 -30.93 -11.66 -9.22
C VAL A 18 -31.17 -10.26 -9.77
N ILE A 19 -32.40 -9.78 -9.69
CA ILE A 19 -32.75 -8.41 -10.07
C ILE A 19 -32.59 -7.52 -8.83
N GLY A 20 -31.68 -6.54 -8.90
CA GLY A 20 -31.39 -5.59 -7.82
C GLY A 20 -29.94 -5.61 -7.36
N LYS A 21 -29.57 -4.71 -6.44
CA LYS A 21 -28.24 -4.72 -5.82
C LYS A 21 -28.12 -6.00 -4.99
N LYS A 22 -27.00 -6.73 -5.17
CA LYS A 22 -26.66 -7.85 -4.29
C LYS A 22 -26.68 -7.34 -2.85
N PRO A 23 -27.30 -8.07 -1.89
CA PRO A 23 -27.27 -7.66 -0.49
C PRO A 23 -25.82 -7.47 -0.09
N ILE A 24 -25.47 -6.24 0.28
CA ILE A 24 -24.13 -5.90 0.73
C ILE A 24 -23.97 -6.57 2.08
N GLY A 25 -23.08 -7.55 2.18
CA GLY A 25 -22.83 -8.21 3.45
C GLY A 25 -22.21 -7.22 4.45
N ILE A 26 -22.42 -7.44 5.74
CA ILE A 26 -21.78 -6.63 6.80
C ILE A 26 -20.24 -6.58 6.59
N ARG A 27 -19.65 -7.70 6.14
CA ARG A 27 -18.23 -7.78 5.79
C ARG A 27 -17.82 -6.83 4.65
N ASP A 28 -18.67 -6.68 3.64
CA ASP A 28 -18.40 -5.80 2.50
C ASP A 28 -18.45 -4.33 2.94
N LEU A 29 -19.40 -3.97 3.82
CA LEU A 29 -19.48 -2.63 4.42
C LEU A 29 -18.24 -2.31 5.26
N ILE A 30 -17.79 -3.26 6.08
CA ILE A 30 -16.57 -3.09 6.90
C ILE A 30 -15.35 -2.90 6.01
N ASN A 31 -15.21 -3.72 4.96
CA ASN A 31 -14.11 -3.60 4.01
C ASN A 31 -14.14 -2.26 3.28
N GLU A 32 -15.32 -1.78 2.89
CA GLU A 32 -15.49 -0.49 2.23
C GLU A 32 -15.10 0.67 3.14
N ALA A 33 -15.55 0.66 4.40
CA ALA A 33 -15.21 1.67 5.40
C ALA A 33 -13.69 1.71 5.65
N LEU A 34 -13.09 0.55 5.91
CA LEU A 34 -11.64 0.42 6.11
C LEU A 34 -10.85 0.86 4.87
N HIS A 35 -11.34 0.52 3.68
CA HIS A 35 -10.70 0.94 2.43
C HIS A 35 -10.71 2.47 2.31
N ARG A 36 -11.86 3.12 2.54
CA ARG A 36 -11.98 4.58 2.47
C ARG A 36 -11.03 5.28 3.45
N GLU A 37 -10.93 4.79 4.68
CA GLU A 37 -10.01 5.36 5.68
C GLU A 37 -8.54 5.18 5.26
N THR A 38 -8.17 4.00 4.75
CA THR A 38 -6.77 3.69 4.42
C THR A 38 -6.29 4.30 3.11
N MET A 39 -7.18 4.64 2.18
CA MET A 39 -6.81 5.17 0.86
C MET A 39 -6.05 6.49 0.95
N GLY A 40 -6.46 7.40 1.85
CA GLY A 40 -5.76 8.67 2.07
C GLY A 40 -4.32 8.45 2.58
N LEU A 41 -4.15 7.53 3.53
CA LEU A 41 -2.83 7.19 4.06
C LEU A 41 -1.94 6.54 3.00
N LYS A 42 -2.47 5.58 2.23
CA LYS A 42 -1.74 4.92 1.14
C LYS A 42 -1.25 5.92 0.09
N SER A 43 -2.09 6.90 -0.27
CA SER A 43 -1.73 7.97 -1.21
C SER A 43 -0.56 8.81 -0.67
N LYS A 44 -0.62 9.25 0.60
CA LYS A 44 0.47 10.01 1.23
C LYS A 44 1.76 9.20 1.30
N VAL A 45 1.70 7.92 1.67
CA VAL A 45 2.87 7.04 1.70
C VAL A 45 3.49 6.90 0.31
N LYS A 46 2.67 6.79 -0.74
CA LYS A 46 3.15 6.76 -2.13
C LYS A 46 3.88 8.05 -2.50
N GLN A 47 3.30 9.22 -2.18
CA GLN A 47 3.93 10.52 -2.44
C GLN A 47 5.26 10.68 -1.69
N ILE A 48 5.34 10.24 -0.43
CA ILE A 48 6.59 10.26 0.34
C ILE A 48 7.65 9.37 -0.32
N LYS A 49 7.28 8.16 -0.74
CA LYS A 49 8.21 7.26 -1.45
C LYS A 49 8.74 7.88 -2.74
N GLU A 50 7.86 8.48 -3.54
CA GLU A 50 8.24 9.16 -4.78
C GLU A 50 9.18 10.34 -4.52
N LEU A 51 8.91 11.13 -3.48
CA LEU A 51 9.77 12.24 -3.06
C LEU A 51 11.17 11.73 -2.65
N LEU A 52 11.23 10.70 -1.81
CA LEU A 52 12.48 10.10 -1.34
C LEU A 52 13.27 9.39 -2.46
N LEU A 53 12.63 9.04 -3.56
CA LEU A 53 13.29 8.46 -4.73
C LEU A 53 13.99 9.52 -5.60
N LYS A 54 13.66 10.82 -5.44
CA LYS A 54 14.28 11.88 -6.23
C LYS A 54 15.77 12.03 -5.87
N PRO A 55 16.67 12.10 -6.87
CA PRO A 55 18.10 12.21 -6.62
C PRO A 55 18.47 13.48 -5.87
N GLU A 56 17.76 14.58 -6.11
CA GLU A 56 17.93 15.84 -5.36
C GLU A 56 17.63 15.67 -3.86
N THR A 57 16.51 15.02 -3.53
CA THR A 57 16.13 14.74 -2.14
C THR A 57 17.14 13.81 -1.48
N GLN A 58 17.58 12.76 -2.19
CA GLN A 58 18.61 11.86 -1.68
C GLN A 58 19.96 12.56 -1.45
N ALA A 59 20.38 13.42 -2.39
CA ALA A 59 21.61 14.20 -2.26
C ALA A 59 21.53 15.17 -1.06
N LYS A 60 20.37 15.83 -0.88
CA LYS A 60 20.14 16.70 0.27
C LYS A 60 20.17 15.93 1.60
N ILE A 61 19.52 14.77 1.67
CA ILE A 61 19.57 13.88 2.84
C ILE A 61 21.01 13.45 3.13
N ARG A 62 21.76 13.03 2.11
CA ARG A 62 23.18 12.65 2.27
C ARG A 62 24.02 13.81 2.79
N ARG A 63 23.86 15.00 2.22
CA ARG A 63 24.53 16.22 2.69
C ARG A 63 24.21 16.51 4.17
N GLU A 64 22.94 16.51 4.55
CA GLU A 64 22.54 16.79 5.92
C GLU A 64 23.04 15.74 6.92
N LEU A 65 23.00 14.45 6.56
CA LEU A 65 23.45 13.36 7.43
C LEU A 65 24.97 13.26 7.58
N PHE A 66 25.72 13.51 6.51
CA PHE A 66 27.17 13.27 6.47
C PHE A 66 28.00 14.57 6.47
N GLU A 67 27.64 15.57 5.67
CA GLU A 67 28.42 16.82 5.56
C GLU A 67 28.12 17.80 6.71
N GLY A 68 26.87 17.88 7.18
CA GLY A 68 26.47 18.72 8.33
C GLY A 68 27.08 18.28 9.68
N ARG A 69 27.50 17.01 9.79
CA ARG A 69 28.14 16.47 11.01
C ARG A 69 29.66 16.69 11.02
N LEU A 70 30.31 16.80 9.86
CA LEU A 70 31.78 16.97 9.78
C LEU A 70 32.25 18.33 10.31
N ILE A 71 31.42 19.38 10.22
CA ILE A 71 31.78 20.73 10.70
C ILE A 71 31.85 20.77 12.24
N ASN A 72 31.10 19.91 12.94
CA ASN A 72 31.09 19.85 14.41
C ASN A 72 32.15 18.91 15.00
N ASN A 73 32.75 18.04 14.18
CA ASN A 73 33.70 17.01 14.60
C ASN A 73 35.13 17.26 14.12
N SER A 74 35.44 18.41 13.50
CA SER A 74 36.79 18.74 13.05
C SER A 74 37.80 19.01 14.18
N ASN A 75 37.39 18.87 15.45
CA ASN A 75 38.32 18.74 16.59
C ASN A 75 38.70 17.27 16.90
N SER A 76 38.20 16.28 16.17
CA SER A 76 38.69 14.90 16.29
C SER A 76 38.92 14.30 14.91
N ALA A 77 40.17 14.42 14.46
CA ALA A 77 40.74 13.57 13.43
C ALA A 77 40.34 12.11 13.67
N ASN A 78 39.82 11.45 12.64
CA ASN A 78 40.51 10.34 12.01
C ASN A 78 39.77 9.92 10.74
N ASP A 79 40.58 9.85 9.70
CA ASP A 79 40.35 9.28 8.39
C ASP A 79 39.59 7.94 8.48
N VAL A 80 38.42 7.86 7.85
CA VAL A 80 37.77 6.59 7.55
C VAL A 80 37.41 6.63 6.07
N ASP A 81 38.31 6.06 5.27
CA ASP A 81 38.12 5.73 3.87
C ASP A 81 36.94 4.76 3.73
N PHE A 82 35.81 5.25 3.20
CA PHE A 82 34.69 4.41 2.79
C PHE A 82 34.87 3.94 1.34
N SER A 83 36.02 3.32 1.06
CA SER A 83 36.19 2.50 -0.14
C SER A 83 35.85 1.03 0.17
N THR A 84 34.55 0.69 0.14
CA THR A 84 34.15 -0.72 -0.01
C THR A 84 32.95 -0.83 -0.95
N THR A 85 33.30 -0.96 -2.22
CA THR A 85 32.77 -1.93 -3.19
C THR A 85 31.49 -2.65 -2.79
N LEU A 86 30.38 -2.28 -3.43
CA LEU A 86 29.18 -3.12 -3.54
C LEU A 86 29.45 -4.18 -4.62
N THR A 87 29.59 -5.44 -4.19
CA THR A 87 29.40 -6.63 -5.04
C THR A 87 28.11 -7.30 -4.58
#